data_AF-H0FBM5-F1
#
_entry.id   AF-H0FBM5-F1
#
_cell.length_a   1.000
_cell.length_b   1.000
_cell.length_c   1.000
_cell.angle_alpha   90.00
_cell.angle_beta   90.00
_cell.angle_gamma   90.00
#
_symmetry.space_group_name_H-M   'P 1'
#
loop_
_entity.id
_entity.type
_entity.pdbx_description
1 polymer ?
#
loop_
_entity_poly.entity_id
_entity_poly.type
_entity_poly.pdbx_seq_one_letter_code
_entity_poly.pdbx_strand_id
1 'polypeptide(L)'
;MPERKTLERAARDKRQGKSASTQAGEFVREEIDHVREGKHGVRSTKQAIAIGLSKARRAGVKLDAPKKASAATKRKAEQDSKAAHDGHAKSATRAKATTKALKKESAKPVSHAALSRNASKTAGKRTAADRSAAARKAAATKGAAGRSAAAKKAARTRAANKRAASGQQHAAH
;
A
#
# COMPACT_ATOMS: atom_id res chain seq x y z
N MET A 1 -0.22 18.77 -6.77
CA MET A 1 -1.20 17.94 -7.53
C MET A 1 -0.44 16.75 -8.10
N PRO A 2 -1.10 15.61 -8.45
CA PRO A 2 -0.42 14.47 -9.08
C PRO A 2 0.18 14.84 -10.44
N GLU A 3 1.23 14.14 -10.83
CA GLU A 3 1.85 14.25 -12.15
C GLU A 3 0.94 13.65 -13.23
N ARG A 4 1.02 14.20 -14.45
CA ARG A 4 0.25 13.71 -15.62
C ARG A 4 0.44 12.21 -15.85
N LYS A 5 1.69 11.73 -15.72
CA LYS A 5 2.04 10.31 -15.85
C LYS A 5 1.28 9.42 -14.86
N THR A 6 1.06 9.89 -13.63
CA THR A 6 0.31 9.13 -12.61
C THR A 6 -1.17 9.05 -12.96
N LEU A 7 -1.76 10.13 -13.47
CA LEU A 7 -3.14 10.14 -13.96
C LEU A 7 -3.33 9.19 -15.14
N GLU A 8 -2.40 9.18 -16.09
CA GLU A 8 -2.42 8.28 -17.25
C GLU A 8 -2.34 6.80 -16.85
N ARG A 9 -1.45 6.46 -15.90
CA ARG A 9 -1.35 5.10 -15.37
C ARG A 9 -2.63 4.68 -14.65
N ALA A 10 -3.19 5.53 -13.80
CA ALA A 10 -4.46 5.25 -13.13
C ALA A 10 -5.63 5.10 -14.13
N ALA A 11 -5.67 5.92 -15.19
CA ALA A 11 -6.67 5.82 -16.26
C ALA A 11 -6.50 4.55 -17.09
N ARG A 12 -5.27 4.10 -17.33
CA ARG A 12 -4.98 2.80 -17.97
C ARG A 12 -5.48 1.66 -17.10
N ASP A 13 -5.22 1.68 -15.80
CA ASP A 13 -5.72 0.68 -14.86
C ASP A 13 -7.25 0.63 -14.83
N LYS A 14 -7.90 1.80 -14.86
CA LYS A 14 -9.36 1.91 -14.97
C LYS A 14 -9.88 1.29 -16.27
N ARG A 15 -9.26 1.59 -17.41
CA ARG A 15 -9.61 1.01 -18.73
C ARG A 15 -9.45 -0.51 -18.76
N GLN A 16 -8.48 -1.04 -18.01
CA GLN A 16 -8.26 -2.47 -17.84
C GLN A 16 -9.24 -3.12 -16.83
N GLY A 17 -10.23 -2.38 -16.33
CA GLY A 17 -11.21 -2.89 -15.36
C GLY A 17 -10.62 -3.17 -13.98
N LYS A 18 -9.44 -2.65 -13.65
CA LYS A 18 -8.81 -2.89 -12.35
C LYS A 18 -9.53 -2.13 -11.24
N SER A 19 -9.48 -2.68 -10.04
CA SER A 19 -10.13 -2.11 -8.86
C SER A 19 -9.62 -0.70 -8.51
N ALA A 20 -10.45 0.09 -7.82
CA ALA A 20 -10.09 1.43 -7.37
C ALA A 20 -8.85 1.46 -6.47
N SER A 21 -8.62 0.41 -5.67
CA SER A 21 -7.42 0.31 -4.83
C SER A 21 -6.15 0.06 -5.65
N THR A 22 -6.27 -0.62 -6.80
CA THR A 22 -5.16 -0.78 -7.76
C THR A 22 -4.84 0.56 -8.42
N GLN A 23 -5.85 1.27 -8.91
CA GLN A 23 -5.70 2.60 -9.48
C GLN A 23 -5.05 3.58 -8.49
N ALA A 24 -5.50 3.57 -7.23
CA ALA A 24 -4.94 4.39 -6.15
C ALA A 24 -3.47 4.04 -5.84
N GLY A 25 -3.04 2.81 -6.14
CA GLY A 25 -1.66 2.35 -5.97
C GLY A 25 -0.66 3.17 -6.79
N GLU A 26 -1.06 3.70 -7.95
CA GLU A 26 -0.20 4.54 -8.78
C GLU A 26 0.14 5.88 -8.10
N PHE A 27 -0.78 6.44 -7.32
CA PHE A 27 -0.56 7.66 -6.53
C PHE A 27 0.30 7.41 -5.31
N VAL A 28 0.18 6.23 -4.69
CA VAL A 28 1.06 5.81 -3.59
C VAL A 28 2.48 5.58 -4.08
N ARG A 29 2.63 4.98 -5.28
CA ARG A 29 3.94 4.82 -5.93
C ARG A 29 4.59 6.18 -6.20
N GLU A 30 3.86 7.10 -6.83
CA GLU A 30 4.34 8.46 -7.06
C GLU A 30 4.77 9.15 -5.76
N GLU A 31 3.99 9.04 -4.69
CA GLU A 31 4.33 9.64 -3.41
C GLU A 31 5.63 9.06 -2.81
N ILE A 32 5.83 7.75 -2.94
CA ILE A 32 7.08 7.09 -2.54
C ILE A 32 8.26 7.59 -3.37
N ASP A 33 8.07 7.74 -4.68
CA ASP A 33 9.10 8.23 -5.60
C ASP A 33 9.45 9.69 -5.28
N HIS A 34 8.47 10.57 -5.03
CA HIS A 34 8.70 11.95 -4.61
C HIS A 34 9.50 12.05 -3.32
N VAL A 35 9.25 11.16 -2.36
CA VAL A 35 10.05 11.11 -1.13
C VAL A 35 11.47 10.66 -1.39
N ARG A 36 11.68 9.67 -2.27
CA ARG A 36 13.03 9.18 -2.64
C ARG A 36 13.83 10.21 -3.43
N GLU A 37 13.16 10.97 -4.29
CA GLU A 37 13.72 12.08 -5.06
C GLU A 37 14.04 13.31 -4.18
N GLY A 38 13.65 13.31 -2.90
CA GLY A 38 13.92 14.42 -1.98
C GLY A 38 12.99 15.63 -2.16
N LYS A 39 11.88 15.50 -2.90
CA LYS A 39 10.89 16.59 -3.04
C LYS A 39 10.31 16.99 -1.68
N HIS A 40 10.07 16.00 -0.81
CA HIS A 40 9.71 16.15 0.61
C HIS A 40 9.97 14.84 1.37
N GLY A 41 10.05 14.88 2.71
CA GLY A 41 10.15 13.69 3.54
C GLY A 41 8.81 13.20 4.10
N VAL A 42 8.85 12.09 4.84
CA VAL A 42 7.71 11.58 5.62
C VAL A 42 8.17 11.05 6.98
N ARG A 43 7.29 11.12 7.97
CA ARG A 43 7.51 10.60 9.32
C ARG A 43 7.36 9.09 9.40
N SER A 44 6.56 8.50 8.49
CA SER A 44 6.33 7.05 8.48
C SER A 44 5.86 6.54 7.10
N THR A 45 6.03 5.24 6.87
CA THR A 45 5.53 4.56 5.67
C THR A 45 4.01 4.69 5.53
N LYS A 46 3.28 4.63 6.65
CA LYS A 46 1.82 4.78 6.67
C LYS A 46 1.40 6.19 6.24
N GLN A 47 2.19 7.20 6.59
CA GLN A 47 1.94 8.58 6.17
C GLN A 47 2.10 8.74 4.66
N ALA A 48 3.16 8.19 4.06
CA ALA A 48 3.33 8.20 2.60
C ALA A 48 2.14 7.54 1.89
N ILE A 49 1.73 6.36 2.37
CA ILE A 49 0.53 5.67 1.84
C ILE A 49 -0.71 6.57 2.00
N ALA A 50 -0.91 7.18 3.17
CA ALA A 50 -2.06 8.05 3.41
C ALA A 50 -2.09 9.28 2.50
N ILE A 51 -0.96 9.95 2.29
CA ILE A 51 -0.86 11.09 1.37
C ILE A 51 -1.20 10.64 -0.06
N GLY A 52 -0.62 9.53 -0.52
CA GLY A 52 -0.93 8.95 -1.83
C GLY A 52 -2.41 8.61 -2.00
N LEU A 53 -3.06 8.00 -1.01
CA LEU A 53 -4.49 7.69 -1.05
C LEU A 53 -5.38 8.94 -1.05
N SER A 54 -5.02 9.97 -0.27
CA SER A 54 -5.70 11.27 -0.31
C SER A 54 -5.55 11.96 -1.67
N LYS A 55 -4.37 11.86 -2.29
CA LYS A 55 -4.10 12.36 -3.65
C LYS A 55 -4.96 11.64 -4.68
N ALA A 56 -5.09 10.32 -4.58
CA ALA A 56 -5.92 9.50 -5.46
C ALA A 56 -7.41 9.90 -5.40
N ARG A 57 -7.97 10.06 -4.19
CA ARG A 57 -9.37 10.49 -4.00
C ARG A 57 -9.62 11.86 -4.62
N ARG A 58 -8.75 12.82 -4.34
CA ARG A 58 -8.82 14.19 -4.90
C ARG A 58 -8.64 14.23 -6.41
N ALA A 59 -8.02 13.20 -7.00
CA ALA A 59 -7.87 13.05 -8.44
C ALA A 59 -9.05 12.30 -9.09
N GLY A 60 -10.10 11.98 -8.33
CA GLY A 60 -11.32 11.35 -8.84
C GLY A 60 -11.29 9.82 -8.83
N VAL A 61 -10.32 9.17 -8.19
CA VAL A 61 -10.36 7.71 -7.98
C VAL A 61 -11.48 7.40 -6.98
N LYS A 62 -12.44 6.56 -7.38
CA LYS A 62 -13.59 6.12 -6.57
C LYS A 62 -13.16 5.14 -5.46
N LEU A 63 -12.36 5.62 -4.51
CA LEU A 63 -11.81 4.84 -3.42
C LEU A 63 -12.59 5.08 -2.13
N ASP A 64 -13.33 4.06 -1.71
CA ASP A 64 -14.14 4.11 -0.50
C ASP A 64 -13.30 4.35 0.77
N ALA A 65 -13.98 4.84 1.80
CA ALA A 65 -13.42 4.90 3.13
C ALA A 65 -13.19 3.49 3.69
N PRO A 66 -12.09 3.24 4.43
CA PRO A 66 -11.86 1.93 5.03
C PRO A 66 -12.95 1.62 6.07
N LYS A 67 -13.55 0.44 5.99
CA LYS A 67 -14.65 -0.01 6.88
C LYS A 67 -14.24 0.05 8.37
N LYS A 68 -13.03 -0.42 8.67
CA LYS A 68 -12.44 -0.50 10.03
C LYS A 68 -11.52 0.69 10.36
N ALA A 69 -11.89 1.91 9.97
CA ALA A 69 -11.16 3.14 10.30
C ALA A 69 -11.92 4.01 11.30
N SER A 70 -11.20 4.91 11.98
CA SER A 70 -11.81 5.88 12.89
C SER A 70 -12.74 6.84 12.14
N ALA A 71 -13.70 7.43 12.85
CA ALA A 71 -14.62 8.41 12.28
C ALA A 71 -13.88 9.58 11.60
N ALA A 72 -12.79 10.06 12.21
CA ALA A 72 -11.95 11.11 11.64
C ALA A 72 -11.35 10.71 10.28
N THR A 73 -10.85 9.47 10.16
CA THR A 73 -10.31 8.98 8.88
C THR A 73 -11.39 8.83 7.82
N LYS A 74 -12.60 8.36 8.19
CA LYS A 74 -13.73 8.25 7.25
C LYS A 74 -14.17 9.62 6.74
N ARG A 75 -14.39 10.58 7.65
CA ARG A 75 -14.70 11.99 7.30
C ARG A 75 -13.63 12.59 6.40
N LYS A 76 -12.35 12.32 6.67
CA LYS A 76 -11.26 12.82 5.83
C LYS A 76 -11.29 12.22 4.42
N ALA A 77 -11.53 10.91 4.30
CA ALA A 77 -11.65 10.25 3.01
C ALA A 77 -12.82 10.83 2.19
N GLU A 78 -13.97 11.04 2.82
CA GLU A 78 -15.13 11.69 2.18
C GLU A 78 -14.82 13.13 1.74
N GLN A 79 -14.17 13.92 2.60
CA GLN A 79 -13.74 15.27 2.25
C GLN A 79 -12.79 15.27 1.04
N ASP A 80 -11.84 14.35 1.00
CA ASP A 80 -10.89 14.24 -0.11
C ASP A 80 -11.59 13.83 -1.42
N SER A 81 -12.63 12.98 -1.36
CA SER A 81 -13.46 12.63 -2.52
C SER A 81 -14.31 13.81 -3.00
N LYS A 82 -14.93 14.56 -2.08
CA LYS A 82 -15.70 15.78 -2.42
C LYS A 82 -14.80 16.85 -3.06
N ALA A 83 -13.61 17.03 -2.52
CA ALA A 83 -12.62 17.96 -3.05
C ALA A 83 -12.10 17.61 -4.46
N ALA A 84 -12.46 16.45 -5.03
CA ALA A 84 -12.21 16.15 -6.44
C ALA A 84 -13.16 16.93 -7.37
N HIS A 85 -14.31 17.35 -6.86
CA HIS A 85 -15.33 18.11 -7.59
C HIS A 85 -15.33 19.61 -7.22
N ASP A 86 -14.63 19.99 -6.14
CA ASP A 86 -14.44 21.39 -5.78
C ASP A 86 -13.37 22.05 -6.68
N GLY A 87 -13.80 23.00 -7.50
CA GLY A 87 -12.92 23.82 -8.34
C GLY A 87 -12.11 24.87 -7.56
N HIS A 88 -12.23 24.94 -6.24
CA HIS A 88 -11.57 25.96 -5.44
C HIS A 88 -10.04 25.77 -5.39
N ALA A 89 -9.33 26.83 -5.73
CA ALA A 89 -7.89 26.88 -5.66
C ALA A 89 -7.40 26.73 -4.21
N LYS A 90 -6.36 25.91 -4.01
CA LYS A 90 -5.73 25.78 -2.69
C LYS A 90 -4.86 27.01 -2.43
N SER A 91 -4.92 27.52 -1.20
CA SER A 91 -4.00 28.58 -0.75
C SER A 91 -2.55 28.18 -0.98
N ALA A 92 -1.86 28.94 -1.84
CA ALA A 92 -0.46 28.72 -2.16
C ALA A 92 0.43 28.86 -0.93
N THR A 93 0.13 29.82 -0.04
CA THR A 93 0.86 30.05 1.21
C THR A 93 0.81 28.82 2.12
N ARG A 94 -0.38 28.25 2.34
CA ARG A 94 -0.53 27.02 3.13
C ARG A 94 0.21 25.84 2.50
N ALA A 95 0.12 25.68 1.18
CA ALA A 95 0.82 24.61 0.48
C ALA A 95 2.35 24.71 0.61
N LYS A 96 2.92 25.92 0.46
CA LYS A 96 4.35 26.18 0.64
C LYS A 96 4.80 25.88 2.07
N ALA A 97 4.03 26.32 3.07
CA ALA A 97 4.32 26.07 4.48
C ALA A 97 4.35 24.56 4.80
N THR A 98 3.34 23.80 4.36
CA THR A 98 3.30 22.34 4.55
C THR A 98 4.49 21.65 3.87
N THR A 99 4.84 22.07 2.65
CA THR A 99 5.97 21.49 1.92
C THR A 99 7.29 21.76 2.65
N LYS A 100 7.51 22.98 3.14
CA LYS A 100 8.70 23.35 3.91
C LYS A 100 8.83 22.54 5.19
N ALA A 101 7.71 22.25 5.86
CA ALA A 101 7.69 21.38 7.04
C ALA A 101 8.07 19.93 6.67
N LEU A 102 7.45 19.36 5.62
CA LEU A 102 7.73 17.99 5.19
C LEU A 102 9.16 17.80 4.66
N LYS A 103 9.79 18.82 4.08
CA LYS A 103 11.21 18.76 3.66
C LYS A 103 12.19 18.52 4.81
N LYS A 104 11.81 18.82 6.05
CA LYS A 104 12.63 18.52 7.24
C LYS A 104 12.53 17.06 7.67
N GLU A 105 11.56 16.31 7.15
CA GLU A 105 11.36 14.91 7.46
C GLU A 105 12.30 14.02 6.63
N SER A 106 12.42 12.75 7.03
CA SER A 106 13.36 11.82 6.38
C SER A 106 12.74 11.01 5.23
N ALA A 107 13.60 10.49 4.33
CA ALA A 107 13.22 9.50 3.33
C ALA A 107 13.33 8.04 3.82
N LYS A 108 13.85 7.81 5.04
CA LYS A 108 14.05 6.46 5.62
C LYS A 108 12.77 5.59 5.60
N PRO A 109 11.56 6.13 5.87
CA PRO A 109 10.34 5.30 5.90
C PRO A 109 9.86 4.78 4.54
N VAL A 110 10.41 5.29 3.43
CA VAL A 110 10.13 4.77 2.07
C VAL A 110 11.26 3.89 1.52
N SER A 111 12.23 3.54 2.37
CA SER A 111 13.25 2.53 2.06
C SER A 111 12.61 1.17 1.78
N HIS A 112 13.28 0.36 0.96
CA HIS A 112 12.82 -0.98 0.62
C HIS A 112 12.55 -1.84 1.87
N ALA A 113 13.45 -1.77 2.85
CA ALA A 113 13.30 -2.49 4.11
C ALA A 113 12.10 -2.02 4.93
N ALA A 114 11.85 -0.70 5.02
CA ALA A 114 10.69 -0.17 5.74
C ALA A 114 9.35 -0.57 5.10
N LEU A 115 9.27 -0.48 3.77
CA LEU A 115 8.11 -0.91 3.00
C LEU A 115 7.85 -2.41 3.16
N SER A 116 8.91 -3.23 3.07
CA SER A 116 8.82 -4.68 3.28
C SER A 116 8.31 -5.03 4.68
N ARG A 117 8.87 -4.41 5.74
CA ARG A 117 8.39 -4.61 7.11
C ARG A 117 6.92 -4.23 7.28
N ASN A 118 6.48 -3.12 6.69
CA ASN A 118 5.09 -2.70 6.73
C ASN A 118 4.15 -3.68 6.00
N ALA A 119 4.59 -4.21 4.85
CA ALA A 119 3.85 -5.21 4.10
C ALA A 119 3.72 -6.52 4.91
N SER A 120 4.81 -7.02 5.48
CA SER A 120 4.81 -8.21 6.34
C SER A 120 3.93 -8.05 7.57
N LYS A 121 4.01 -6.89 8.26
CA LYS A 121 3.18 -6.60 9.42
C LYS A 121 1.69 -6.54 9.07
N THR A 122 1.35 -5.97 7.91
CA THR A 122 -0.03 -5.94 7.40
C THR A 122 -0.52 -7.34 7.04
N ALA A 123 0.32 -8.15 6.38
CA ALA A 123 0.00 -9.52 6.01
C ALA A 123 -0.24 -10.42 7.24
N GLY A 124 0.51 -10.22 8.32
CA GLY A 124 0.33 -10.94 9.58
C GLY A 124 -1.03 -10.73 10.25
N LYS A 125 -1.70 -9.59 9.98
CA LYS A 125 -3.04 -9.28 10.52
C LYS A 125 -4.19 -9.93 9.74
N ARG A 126 -3.90 -10.54 8.58
CA ARG A 126 -4.93 -11.20 7.76
C ARG A 126 -5.40 -12.48 8.44
N THR A 127 -6.69 -12.77 8.36
CA THR A 127 -7.25 -14.02 8.90
C THR A 127 -6.76 -15.24 8.10
N ALA A 128 -6.92 -16.44 8.65
CA ALA A 128 -6.61 -17.67 7.91
C ALA A 128 -7.43 -17.77 6.62
N ALA A 129 -8.70 -17.36 6.65
CA ALA A 129 -9.60 -17.32 5.49
C ALA A 129 -9.07 -16.35 4.41
N ASP A 130 -8.69 -15.12 4.78
CA ASP A 130 -8.14 -14.14 3.84
C ASP A 130 -6.87 -14.64 3.14
N ARG A 131 -5.96 -15.27 3.91
CA ARG A 131 -4.72 -15.83 3.38
C ARG A 131 -5.00 -16.99 2.42
N SER A 132 -5.97 -17.85 2.75
CA SER A 132 -6.41 -18.96 1.89
C SER A 132 -7.02 -18.46 0.58
N ALA A 133 -7.94 -17.48 0.65
CA ALA A 133 -8.56 -16.88 -0.53
C ALA A 133 -7.52 -16.24 -1.46
N ALA A 134 -6.56 -15.49 -0.91
CA ALA A 134 -5.47 -14.90 -1.67
C ALA A 134 -4.58 -15.96 -2.33
N ALA A 135 -4.26 -17.06 -1.61
CA ALA A 135 -3.48 -18.16 -2.15
C ALA A 135 -4.21 -18.88 -3.30
N ARG A 136 -5.52 -19.11 -3.18
CA ARG A 136 -6.35 -19.70 -4.24
C ARG A 136 -6.37 -18.83 -5.49
N LYS A 137 -6.56 -17.51 -5.33
CA LYS A 137 -6.50 -16.55 -6.45
C LYS A 137 -5.13 -16.57 -7.14
N ALA A 138 -4.05 -16.64 -6.37
CA ALA A 138 -2.70 -16.72 -6.93
C ALA A 138 -2.39 -18.07 -7.60
N ALA A 139 -3.01 -19.16 -7.15
CA ALA A 139 -2.87 -20.46 -7.80
C ALA A 139 -3.60 -20.51 -9.15
N ALA A 140 -4.75 -19.83 -9.26
CA ALA A 140 -5.52 -19.73 -10.50
C ALA A 140 -4.74 -19.03 -11.63
N THR A 141 -3.84 -18.09 -11.31
CA THR A 141 -3.02 -17.40 -12.30
C THR A 141 -1.72 -18.14 -12.66
N LYS A 142 -1.43 -19.28 -12.02
CA LYS A 142 -0.20 -20.05 -12.25
C LYS A 142 -0.45 -21.20 -13.22
N GLY A 143 0.46 -21.38 -14.18
CA GLY A 143 0.56 -22.59 -14.98
C GLY A 143 1.00 -23.81 -14.15
N ALA A 144 0.94 -25.00 -14.74
CA ALA A 144 1.23 -26.28 -14.07
C ALA A 144 2.60 -26.29 -13.36
N ALA A 145 3.65 -25.83 -14.05
CA ALA A 145 5.00 -25.71 -13.49
C ALA A 145 5.04 -24.78 -12.25
N GLY A 146 4.36 -23.63 -12.32
CA GLY A 146 4.28 -22.68 -11.20
C GLY A 146 3.52 -23.23 -9.99
N ARG A 147 2.49 -24.06 -10.22
CA ARG A 147 1.77 -24.76 -9.15
C ARG A 147 2.65 -25.83 -8.50
N SER A 148 3.36 -26.62 -9.30
CA SER A 148 4.30 -27.65 -8.82
C SER A 148 5.42 -27.03 -7.97
N ALA A 149 6.06 -25.96 -8.45
CA ALA A 149 7.11 -25.27 -7.70
C ALA A 149 6.59 -24.71 -6.36
N ALA A 150 5.38 -24.16 -6.34
CA ALA A 150 4.76 -23.67 -5.11
C ALA A 150 4.48 -24.80 -4.11
N ALA A 151 3.98 -25.95 -4.57
CA ALA A 151 3.75 -27.13 -3.74
C ALA A 151 5.05 -27.68 -3.15
N LYS A 152 6.11 -27.81 -3.96
CA LYS A 152 7.45 -28.21 -3.51
C LYS A 152 8.02 -27.25 -2.46
N LYS A 153 7.85 -25.94 -2.64
CA LYS A 153 8.24 -24.94 -1.64
C LYS A 153 7.46 -25.11 -0.33
N ALA A 154 6.14 -25.29 -0.41
CA ALA A 154 5.30 -25.49 0.77
C ALA A 154 5.68 -26.76 1.55
N ALA A 155 5.99 -27.86 0.85
CA ALA A 155 6.47 -29.11 1.47
C ALA A 155 7.78 -28.89 2.22
N ARG A 156 8.77 -28.22 1.59
CA ARG A 156 10.05 -27.87 2.25
C ARG A 156 9.83 -26.99 3.48
N THR A 157 8.96 -25.99 3.41
CA THR A 157 8.64 -25.13 4.56
C THR A 157 7.98 -25.91 5.70
N ARG A 158 7.05 -26.82 5.42
CA ARG A 158 6.45 -27.69 6.45
C ARG A 158 7.50 -28.58 7.11
N ALA A 159 8.40 -29.18 6.33
CA ALA A 159 9.48 -30.01 6.86
C ALA A 159 10.44 -29.20 7.75
N ALA A 160 10.83 -28.00 7.33
CA ALA A 160 11.67 -27.11 8.12
C ALA A 160 11.00 -26.70 9.44
N ASN A 161 9.71 -26.34 9.40
CA ASN A 161 8.96 -25.98 10.60
C ASN A 161 8.82 -27.17 11.56
N LYS A 162 8.60 -28.39 11.04
CA LYS A 162 8.55 -29.60 11.87
C LYS A 162 9.88 -29.84 12.58
N ARG A 163 11.01 -29.70 11.86
CA ARG A 163 12.36 -29.83 12.43
C ARG A 163 12.65 -28.77 13.49
N ALA A 164 12.23 -27.52 13.26
CA ALA A 164 12.39 -26.45 14.23
C ALA A 164 11.56 -26.70 15.51
N ALA A 165 10.33 -27.19 15.36
CA ALA A 165 9.47 -27.53 16.48
C ALA A 165 10.03 -28.71 17.31
N SER A 166 10.54 -29.76 16.65
CA SER A 166 11.18 -30.89 17.35
C SER A 166 12.50 -30.49 18.02
N GLY A 167 13.30 -29.61 17.40
CA GLY A 167 14.54 -29.11 18.00
C GLY A 167 14.32 -28.25 19.24
N GLN A 168 13.20 -27.52 19.33
CA GLN A 168 12.81 -26.77 20.52
C GLN A 168 12.36 -27.68 21.68
N GLN A 169 11.82 -28.87 21.40
CA GLN A 169 11.42 -29.83 22.43
C GLN A 169 12.63 -30.52 23.09
N HIS A 170 13.73 -30.71 22.37
CA HIS A 170 14.96 -31.31 22.91
C HIS A 170 15.85 -30.34 23.68
N ALA A 171 15.66 -29.01 23.54
CA ALA A 171 16.42 -27.99 24.26
C ALA A 171 15.73 -27.53 25.57
N ALA A 172 14.58 -28.12 25.91
CA ALA A 172 13.78 -27.80 27.10
C ALA A 172 13.87 -28.88 28.20
N HIS A 173 14.79 -29.84 28.06
CA HIS A 173 15.18 -30.84 29.05
C HIS A 173 16.66 -30.63 29.40
#